data_AF-A0A933JDI6-F1
#
_entry.id   AF-A0A933JDI6-F1
#
_cell.length_a   1.000
_cell.length_b   1.000
_cell.length_c   1.000
_cell.angle_alpha   90.00
_cell.angle_beta   90.00
_cell.angle_gamma   90.00
#
_symmetry.space_group_name_H-M   'P 1'
#
loop_
_entity.id
_entity.type
_entity.pdbx_description
1 polymer ?
#
loop_
_entity_poly.entity_id
_entity_poly.type
_entity_poly.pdbx_seq_one_letter_code
_entity_poly.pdbx_strand_id
1 'polypeptide(L)'
;MKTFLRPLAFILYPLAFLLAAACLPKTYVKLTSEPSIERALDVLNSAPEGKSLMHFLYKRPVRFEYSNRPGLCHKFSLKTGEIFLPLEFKNSDAFLALALARAAYIYRLYGLSGMEEIVSEEEELGALFQARLGLAINLADNDFEQNKYAKQLRSEFCTYIMEGSVSAALLARTAALSSDPQCQHPLETLQTQRAWLEKTKEAIDGENFFALMYERDMQLVKKGLIPITRAMKNDANLRALPRYEIYRYQRTFYDKQSGIFTKLEKLYRNALKEDAAWRASFQTDINKAREEFSACNLPE
;
A
#
# COMPACT_ATOMS: atom_id res chain seq x y z
N MET A 1 -36.82 67.92 8.85
CA MET A 1 -36.04 67.28 7.78
C MET A 1 -34.64 66.96 8.30
N LYS A 2 -34.39 65.70 8.68
CA LYS A 2 -33.03 65.17 8.92
C LYS A 2 -32.96 63.79 8.27
N THR A 3 -31.92 63.61 7.48
CA THR A 3 -31.63 62.51 6.57
C THR A 3 -31.28 61.22 7.32
N PHE A 4 -32.01 60.14 7.04
CA PHE A 4 -31.70 58.77 7.47
C PHE A 4 -31.04 58.03 6.29
N LEU A 5 -29.71 58.00 6.27
CA LEU A 5 -28.93 57.26 5.28
C LEU A 5 -27.74 56.62 5.99
N ARG A 6 -27.88 55.33 6.34
CA ARG A 6 -26.86 54.28 6.54
C ARG A 6 -27.39 53.25 7.56
N PRO A 7 -27.68 52.02 7.11
CA PRO A 7 -26.83 50.91 7.55
C PRO A 7 -26.71 49.79 6.50
N LEU A 8 -26.37 50.09 5.25
CA LEU A 8 -26.12 49.04 4.23
C LEU A 8 -24.64 48.67 4.06
N ALA A 9 -23.73 49.43 4.67
CA ALA A 9 -22.28 49.23 4.49
C ALA A 9 -21.69 48.09 5.37
N PHE A 10 -22.40 47.61 6.39
CA PHE A 10 -21.86 46.63 7.34
C PHE A 10 -22.06 45.15 6.96
N ILE A 11 -22.88 44.85 5.94
CA ILE A 11 -23.16 43.46 5.51
C ILE A 11 -22.24 43.01 4.35
N LEU A 12 -21.59 43.94 3.65
CA LEU A 12 -20.71 43.62 2.52
C LEU A 12 -19.29 43.16 2.92
N TYR A 13 -18.84 43.48 4.14
CA TYR A 13 -17.50 43.11 4.62
C TYR A 13 -17.29 41.61 4.92
N PRO A 14 -18.23 40.87 5.56
CA PRO A 14 -18.03 39.43 5.81
C PRO A 14 -18.13 38.58 4.54
N LEU A 15 -18.86 39.03 3.51
CA LEU A 15 -18.98 38.31 2.24
C LEU A 15 -17.69 38.39 1.40
N ALA A 16 -16.96 39.51 1.48
CA ALA A 16 -15.66 39.66 0.83
C ALA A 16 -14.56 38.80 1.49
N PHE A 17 -14.63 38.59 2.82
CA PHE A 17 -13.70 37.69 3.53
C PHE A 17 -13.94 36.20 3.23
N LEU A 18 -15.19 35.79 2.99
CA LEU A 18 -15.52 34.42 2.56
C LEU A 18 -15.05 34.11 1.12
N LEU A 19 -15.04 35.11 0.23
CA LEU A 19 -14.50 34.97 -1.13
C LEU A 19 -12.97 34.92 -1.15
N ALA A 20 -12.28 35.66 -0.27
CA ALA A 20 -10.82 35.66 -0.20
C ALA A 20 -10.23 34.34 0.35
N ALA A 21 -10.97 33.60 1.19
CA ALA A 21 -10.55 32.28 1.69
C ALA A 21 -10.63 31.16 0.64
N ALA A 22 -11.36 31.38 -0.48
CA ALA A 22 -11.47 30.40 -1.57
C ALA A 22 -10.32 30.46 -2.59
N CYS A 23 -9.45 31.48 -2.51
CA CYS A 23 -8.33 31.69 -3.43
C CYS A 23 -6.95 31.46 -2.79
N LEU A 24 -6.86 30.67 -1.71
CA LEU A 24 -5.57 30.12 -1.31
C LEU A 24 -5.12 29.13 -2.39
N PRO A 25 -3.96 29.34 -3.05
CA PRO A 25 -3.44 28.39 -4.02
C PRO A 25 -3.26 27.06 -3.29
N LYS A 26 -3.99 26.03 -3.72
CA LYS A 26 -3.71 24.66 -3.30
C LYS A 26 -2.28 24.37 -3.73
N THR A 27 -1.34 24.42 -2.79
CA THR A 27 0.00 23.89 -2.98
C THR A 27 -0.17 22.40 -3.22
N TYR A 28 -0.11 21.97 -4.48
CA TYR A 28 -0.17 20.57 -4.84
C TYR A 28 1.02 19.88 -4.18
N VAL A 29 0.74 18.90 -3.33
CA VAL A 29 1.79 18.10 -2.71
C VAL A 29 2.45 17.30 -3.83
N LYS A 30 3.74 17.58 -4.08
CA LYS A 30 4.53 16.82 -5.04
C LYS A 30 4.77 15.41 -4.49
N LEU A 31 4.37 14.41 -5.28
CA LEU A 31 4.58 12.99 -4.97
C LEU A 31 5.97 12.51 -5.41
N THR A 32 6.70 13.28 -6.22
CA THR A 32 8.07 12.97 -6.66
C THR A 32 8.75 14.24 -7.18
N SER A 33 10.06 14.19 -7.39
CA SER A 33 10.82 15.16 -8.19
C SER A 33 11.32 14.60 -9.53
N GLU A 34 11.09 13.32 -9.82
CA GLU A 34 11.62 12.64 -11.00
C GLU A 34 10.62 12.70 -12.18
N PRO A 35 10.99 13.26 -13.35
CA PRO A 35 10.07 13.40 -14.49
C PRO A 35 9.52 12.08 -15.04
N SER A 36 10.28 11.00 -14.97
CA SER A 36 9.82 9.67 -15.39
C SER A 36 8.73 9.14 -14.46
N ILE A 37 8.84 9.38 -13.15
CA ILE A 37 7.82 9.00 -12.17
C ILE A 37 6.57 9.89 -12.35
N GLU A 38 6.73 11.17 -12.66
CA GLU A 38 5.60 12.06 -13.00
C GLU A 38 4.80 11.52 -14.21
N ARG A 39 5.48 11.13 -15.31
CA ARG A 39 4.82 10.52 -16.46
C ARG A 39 4.11 9.20 -16.11
N ALA A 40 4.71 8.37 -15.26
CA ALA A 40 4.07 7.16 -14.78
C ALA A 40 2.82 7.43 -13.92
N LEU A 41 2.83 8.49 -13.11
CA LEU A 41 1.66 8.97 -12.37
C LEU A 41 0.57 9.50 -13.32
N ASP A 42 0.94 10.13 -14.43
CA ASP A 42 -0.02 10.58 -15.45
C ASP A 42 -0.70 9.38 -16.13
N VAL A 43 0.06 8.34 -16.50
CA VAL A 43 -0.48 7.07 -17.01
C VAL A 43 -1.46 6.48 -15.99
N LEU A 44 -1.08 6.39 -14.71
CA LEU A 44 -1.97 5.91 -13.66
C LEU A 44 -3.24 6.76 -13.54
N ASN A 45 -3.13 8.09 -13.60
CA ASN A 45 -4.27 9.00 -13.49
C ASN A 45 -5.21 8.95 -14.72
N SER A 46 -4.68 8.58 -15.89
CA SER A 46 -5.46 8.40 -17.11
C SER A 46 -6.36 7.17 -17.05
N ALA A 47 -5.92 6.10 -16.38
CA ALA A 47 -6.67 4.86 -16.24
C ALA A 47 -7.82 5.00 -15.23
N PRO A 48 -9.02 4.46 -15.51
CA PRO A 48 -10.15 4.51 -14.57
C PRO A 48 -9.81 3.96 -13.18
N GLU A 49 -9.08 2.85 -13.12
CA GLU A 49 -8.63 2.18 -11.90
C GLU A 49 -7.71 3.07 -11.06
N GLY A 50 -6.82 3.82 -11.72
CA GLY A 50 -5.81 4.62 -11.07
C GLY A 50 -6.32 5.94 -10.49
N LYS A 51 -7.41 6.51 -11.01
CA LYS A 51 -7.99 7.78 -10.50
C LYS A 51 -8.33 7.74 -9.01
N SER A 52 -8.94 6.65 -8.54
CA SER A 52 -9.26 6.50 -7.11
C SER A 52 -7.99 6.40 -6.26
N LEU A 53 -6.93 5.78 -6.79
CA LEU A 53 -5.66 5.66 -6.10
C LEU A 53 -4.93 7.00 -6.03
N MET A 54 -4.92 7.75 -7.13
CA MET A 54 -4.35 9.11 -7.18
C MET A 54 -5.01 10.06 -6.18
N HIS A 55 -6.35 10.04 -6.08
CA HIS A 55 -7.06 10.83 -5.08
C HIS A 55 -6.67 10.46 -3.64
N PHE A 56 -6.42 9.18 -3.38
CA PHE A 56 -5.90 8.74 -2.08
C PHE A 56 -4.49 9.29 -1.83
N LEU A 57 -3.59 9.19 -2.80
CA LEU A 57 -2.21 9.68 -2.68
C LEU A 57 -2.14 11.19 -2.43
N TYR A 58 -3.02 11.98 -3.05
CA TYR A 58 -3.06 13.43 -2.76
C TYR A 58 -3.58 13.76 -1.36
N LYS A 59 -4.48 12.93 -0.79
CA LYS A 59 -4.95 13.08 0.59
C LYS A 59 -3.97 12.55 1.62
N ARG A 60 -3.15 11.57 1.24
CA ARG A 60 -2.15 10.90 2.07
C ARG A 60 -0.84 10.80 1.28
N PRO A 61 -0.08 11.90 1.21
CA PRO A 61 1.07 11.97 0.34
C PRO A 61 2.20 11.05 0.82
N VAL A 62 2.81 10.39 -0.16
CA VAL A 62 4.03 9.60 -0.03
C VAL A 62 4.93 9.98 -1.21
N ARG A 63 6.23 10.06 -0.97
CA ARG A 63 7.22 10.39 -2.00
C ARG A 63 7.68 9.13 -2.72
N PHE A 64 7.67 9.17 -4.04
CA PHE A 64 8.19 8.12 -4.89
C PHE A 64 9.57 8.52 -5.41
N GLU A 65 10.54 7.66 -5.14
CA GLU A 65 11.94 7.84 -5.50
C GLU A 65 12.49 6.55 -6.12
N TYR A 66 13.64 6.59 -6.77
CA TYR A 66 14.29 5.37 -7.24
C TYR A 66 15.10 4.69 -6.13
N SER A 67 15.04 3.36 -6.09
CA SER A 67 15.93 2.55 -5.25
C SER A 67 17.37 2.64 -5.78
N ASN A 68 18.32 2.92 -4.88
CA ASN A 68 19.76 2.82 -5.15
C ASN A 68 20.32 1.40 -4.96
N ARG A 69 19.49 0.46 -4.51
CA ARG A 69 19.85 -0.94 -4.29
C ARG A 69 19.27 -1.81 -5.41
N PRO A 70 19.99 -2.87 -5.83
CA PRO A 70 19.46 -3.83 -6.80
C PRO A 70 18.16 -4.48 -6.30
N GLY A 71 17.38 -4.97 -7.26
CA GLY A 71 16.13 -5.68 -7.05
C GLY A 71 14.97 -5.06 -7.83
N LEU A 72 14.07 -5.90 -8.34
CA LEU A 72 12.88 -5.48 -9.11
C LEU A 72 11.66 -5.17 -8.22
N CYS A 73 11.80 -5.39 -6.92
CA CYS A 73 10.78 -5.07 -5.93
C CYS A 73 10.84 -3.61 -5.51
N HIS A 74 9.68 -3.11 -5.12
CA HIS A 74 9.55 -1.81 -4.50
C HIS A 74 9.87 -1.92 -2.99
N LYS A 75 10.40 -0.84 -2.39
CA LYS A 75 10.83 -0.83 -0.98
C LYS A 75 10.11 0.27 -0.24
N PHE A 76 9.62 -0.05 0.94
CA PHE A 76 8.80 0.85 1.72
C PHE A 76 9.61 1.47 2.87
N SER A 77 9.75 2.79 2.87
CA SER A 77 10.26 3.55 4.00
C SER A 77 9.16 4.47 4.52
N LEU A 78 8.09 3.84 5.03
CA LEU A 78 6.87 4.54 5.42
C LEU A 78 7.06 5.49 6.61
N LYS A 79 8.13 5.30 7.40
CA LYS A 79 8.53 6.21 8.46
C LYS A 79 9.07 7.54 7.93
N THR A 80 9.78 7.53 6.79
CA THR A 80 10.24 8.74 6.10
C THR A 80 9.22 9.23 5.08
N GLY A 81 8.13 8.48 4.87
CA GLY A 81 7.09 8.81 3.91
C GLY A 81 7.55 8.58 2.46
N GLU A 82 8.38 7.56 2.24
CA GLU A 82 8.99 7.28 0.94
C GLU A 82 8.69 5.84 0.48
N ILE A 83 8.52 5.69 -0.83
CA ILE A 83 8.42 4.42 -1.55
C ILE A 83 9.48 4.44 -2.64
N PHE A 84 10.36 3.45 -2.63
CA PHE A 84 11.41 3.30 -3.62
C PHE A 84 10.96 2.36 -4.73
N LEU A 85 11.00 2.83 -5.97
CA LEU A 85 10.69 2.08 -7.18
C LEU A 85 11.97 1.49 -7.79
N PRO A 86 11.88 0.35 -8.49
CA PRO A 86 13.02 -0.24 -9.21
C PRO A 86 13.48 0.70 -10.34
N LEU A 87 14.80 0.90 -10.43
CA LEU A 87 15.42 1.79 -11.42
C LEU A 87 15.31 1.21 -12.84
N GLU A 88 15.21 -0.10 -12.95
CA GLU A 88 15.14 -0.88 -14.20
C GLU A 88 13.96 -0.48 -15.08
N PHE A 89 12.88 0.06 -14.50
CA PHE A 89 11.72 0.53 -15.25
C PHE A 89 11.75 2.02 -15.59
N LYS A 90 12.82 2.77 -15.24
CA LYS A 90 12.92 4.23 -15.47
C LYS A 90 12.64 4.64 -16.92
N ASN A 91 13.00 3.80 -17.89
CA ASN A 91 12.89 4.10 -19.31
C ASN A 91 11.58 3.59 -19.96
N SER A 92 10.66 3.00 -19.18
CA SER A 92 9.36 2.53 -19.67
C SER A 92 8.25 3.09 -18.80
N ASP A 93 7.51 4.07 -19.32
CA ASP A 93 6.42 4.72 -18.61
C ASP A 93 5.33 3.70 -18.22
N ALA A 94 5.07 2.70 -19.07
CA ALA A 94 4.11 1.63 -18.80
C ALA A 94 4.54 0.73 -17.63
N PHE A 95 5.74 0.13 -17.68
CA PHE A 95 6.19 -0.73 -16.58
C PHE A 95 6.43 0.03 -15.29
N LEU A 96 6.89 1.29 -15.37
CA LEU A 96 7.01 2.15 -14.21
C LEU A 96 5.64 2.47 -13.61
N ALA A 97 4.62 2.74 -14.43
CA ALA A 97 3.25 2.95 -13.96
C ALA A 97 2.70 1.69 -13.27
N LEU A 98 2.97 0.50 -13.80
CA LEU A 98 2.58 -0.77 -13.17
C LEU A 98 3.28 -1.00 -11.82
N ALA A 99 4.59 -0.78 -11.75
CA ALA A 99 5.36 -0.90 -10.51
C ALA A 99 4.88 0.12 -9.46
N LEU A 100 4.67 1.36 -9.89
CA LEU A 100 4.14 2.43 -9.06
C LEU A 100 2.73 2.09 -8.55
N ALA A 101 1.85 1.61 -9.42
CA ALA A 101 0.49 1.25 -9.09
C ALA A 101 0.42 0.18 -8.01
N ARG A 102 1.22 -0.89 -8.13
CA ARG A 102 1.33 -1.95 -7.12
C ARG A 102 1.75 -1.36 -5.77
N ALA A 103 2.86 -0.63 -5.74
CA ALA A 103 3.40 -0.06 -4.51
C ALA A 103 2.44 0.95 -3.85
N ALA A 104 1.81 1.82 -4.66
CA ALA A 104 0.83 2.79 -4.21
C ALA A 104 -0.43 2.11 -3.65
N TYR A 105 -0.89 1.02 -4.28
CA TYR A 105 -2.05 0.28 -3.80
C TYR A 105 -1.77 -0.43 -2.47
N ILE A 106 -0.58 -1.02 -2.31
CA ILE A 106 -0.13 -1.58 -1.03
C ILE A 106 -0.05 -0.49 0.04
N TYR A 107 0.53 0.68 -0.29
CA TYR A 107 0.54 1.82 0.63
C TYR A 107 -0.87 2.30 1.01
N ARG A 108 -1.83 2.24 0.09
CA ARG A 108 -3.24 2.51 0.39
C ARG A 108 -3.79 1.53 1.41
N LEU A 109 -3.55 0.24 1.25
CA LEU A 109 -3.98 -0.78 2.21
C LEU A 109 -3.34 -0.56 3.59
N TYR A 110 -2.03 -0.34 3.63
CA TYR A 110 -1.27 0.00 4.84
C TYR A 110 -1.87 1.23 5.55
N GLY A 111 -2.11 2.32 4.81
CA GLY A 111 -2.63 3.55 5.38
C GLY A 111 -4.07 3.41 5.90
N LEU A 112 -4.89 2.56 5.28
CA LEU A 112 -6.27 2.33 5.69
C LEU A 112 -6.40 1.32 6.85
N SER A 113 -5.55 0.29 6.87
CA SER A 113 -5.53 -0.73 7.93
C SER A 113 -4.94 -0.14 9.22
N GLY A 114 -3.87 0.65 9.10
CA GLY A 114 -3.08 1.11 10.23
C GLY A 114 -2.13 0.05 10.77
N MET A 115 -1.84 -0.99 9.98
CA MET A 115 -0.82 -1.98 10.29
C MET A 115 0.56 -1.33 10.41
N GLU A 116 1.41 -1.91 11.25
CA GLU A 116 2.80 -1.42 11.42
C GLU A 116 3.74 -1.98 10.35
N GLU A 117 3.41 -3.15 9.81
CA GLU A 117 4.15 -3.88 8.79
C GLU A 117 3.25 -4.20 7.60
N ILE A 118 3.85 -4.27 6.42
CA ILE A 118 3.18 -4.78 5.22
C ILE A 118 3.11 -6.31 5.31
N VAL A 119 1.98 -6.87 4.90
CA VAL A 119 1.76 -8.32 4.88
C VAL A 119 1.60 -8.86 3.47
N SER A 120 1.77 -10.18 3.29
CA SER A 120 1.66 -10.85 1.99
C SER A 120 0.32 -10.60 1.30
N GLU A 121 -0.76 -10.46 2.05
CA GLU A 121 -2.10 -10.23 1.51
C GLU A 121 -2.23 -8.84 0.86
N GLU A 122 -1.42 -7.87 1.27
CA GLU A 122 -1.37 -6.57 0.60
C GLU A 122 -0.64 -6.68 -0.75
N GLU A 123 0.43 -7.48 -0.82
CA GLU A 123 1.14 -7.80 -2.07
C GLU A 123 0.26 -8.55 -3.07
N GLU A 124 -0.54 -9.51 -2.60
CA GLU A 124 -1.53 -10.21 -3.43
C GLU A 124 -2.45 -9.23 -4.13
N LEU A 125 -3.07 -8.33 -3.36
CA LEU A 125 -3.99 -7.35 -3.91
C LEU A 125 -3.29 -6.30 -4.78
N GLY A 126 -2.05 -5.95 -4.43
CA GLY A 126 -1.20 -5.09 -5.25
C GLY A 126 -0.94 -5.71 -6.62
N ALA A 127 -0.68 -7.01 -6.70
CA ALA A 127 -0.48 -7.73 -7.96
C ALA A 127 -1.77 -7.81 -8.79
N LEU A 128 -2.93 -8.07 -8.16
CA LEU A 128 -4.22 -8.04 -8.87
C LEU A 128 -4.52 -6.64 -9.42
N PHE A 129 -4.29 -5.60 -8.62
CA PHE A 129 -4.48 -4.22 -9.08
C PHE A 129 -3.53 -3.86 -10.23
N GLN A 130 -2.27 -4.30 -10.15
CA GLN A 130 -1.29 -4.13 -11.21
C GLN A 130 -1.74 -4.81 -12.51
N ALA A 131 -2.27 -6.03 -12.45
CA ALA A 131 -2.76 -6.73 -13.62
C ALA A 131 -3.97 -6.03 -14.26
N ARG A 132 -4.91 -5.55 -13.44
CA ARG A 132 -6.05 -4.73 -13.91
C ARG A 132 -5.59 -3.47 -14.62
N LEU A 133 -4.60 -2.77 -14.07
CA LEU A 133 -4.03 -1.59 -14.71
C LEU A 133 -3.34 -1.95 -16.04
N GLY A 134 -2.63 -3.07 -16.10
CA GLY A 134 -2.01 -3.58 -17.33
C GLY A 134 -3.03 -3.76 -18.47
N LEU A 135 -4.20 -4.30 -18.15
CA LEU A 135 -5.31 -4.39 -19.10
C LEU A 135 -5.85 -2.99 -19.48
N ALA A 136 -6.03 -2.10 -18.52
CA ALA A 136 -6.57 -0.76 -18.75
C ALA A 136 -5.66 0.13 -19.62
N ILE A 137 -4.34 -0.07 -19.58
CA ILE A 137 -3.37 0.65 -20.42
C ILE A 137 -3.07 -0.08 -21.74
N ASN A 138 -3.78 -1.18 -22.05
CA ASN A 138 -3.60 -2.02 -23.24
C ASN A 138 -2.16 -2.52 -23.42
N LEU A 139 -1.57 -3.04 -22.34
CA LEU A 139 -0.23 -3.64 -22.40
C LEU A 139 -0.22 -4.85 -23.35
N ALA A 140 0.72 -4.86 -24.29
CA ALA A 140 0.86 -5.90 -25.32
C ALA A 140 2.03 -6.84 -25.01
N ASP A 141 2.04 -8.05 -25.59
CA ASP A 141 3.10 -9.03 -25.32
C ASP A 141 4.48 -8.52 -25.80
N ASN A 142 4.51 -7.81 -26.92
CA ASN A 142 5.70 -7.17 -27.47
C ASN A 142 6.33 -6.13 -26.50
N ASP A 143 5.53 -5.47 -25.65
CA ASP A 143 6.07 -4.54 -24.66
C ASP A 143 6.99 -5.27 -23.66
N PHE A 144 6.65 -6.51 -23.31
CA PHE A 144 7.45 -7.34 -22.41
C PHE A 144 8.73 -7.86 -23.07
N GLU A 145 8.70 -8.17 -24.36
CA GLU A 145 9.90 -8.64 -25.09
C GLU A 145 10.98 -7.56 -25.17
N GLN A 146 10.58 -6.29 -25.24
CA GLN A 146 11.49 -5.15 -25.28
C GLN A 146 12.13 -4.84 -23.92
N ASN A 147 11.60 -5.39 -22.82
CA ASN A 147 12.11 -5.13 -21.47
C ASN A 147 12.53 -6.42 -20.75
N LYS A 148 13.85 -6.68 -20.75
CA LYS A 148 14.46 -7.84 -20.08
C LYS A 148 14.16 -7.95 -18.57
N TYR A 149 13.77 -6.85 -17.92
CA TYR A 149 13.45 -6.82 -16.49
C TYR A 149 11.97 -7.10 -16.20
N ALA A 150 11.11 -7.14 -17.22
CA ALA A 150 9.69 -7.33 -17.06
C ALA A 150 9.26 -8.81 -16.98
N LYS A 151 10.21 -9.76 -16.88
CA LYS A 151 9.90 -11.21 -16.87
C LYS A 151 8.94 -11.61 -15.74
N GLN A 152 9.17 -11.13 -14.52
CA GLN A 152 8.28 -11.42 -13.39
C GLN A 152 6.90 -10.78 -13.59
N LEU A 153 6.86 -9.52 -14.01
CA LEU A 153 5.61 -8.81 -14.33
C LEU A 153 4.82 -9.55 -15.41
N ARG A 154 5.51 -10.05 -16.45
CA ARG A 154 4.91 -10.87 -17.52
C ARG A 154 4.28 -12.11 -16.93
N SER A 155 5.03 -12.84 -16.09
CA SER A 155 4.53 -14.06 -15.44
C SER A 155 3.29 -13.78 -14.60
N GLU A 156 3.30 -12.75 -13.74
CA GLU A 156 2.16 -12.39 -12.90
C GLU A 156 0.95 -11.94 -13.73
N PHE A 157 1.17 -11.15 -14.78
CA PHE A 157 0.12 -10.71 -15.70
C PHE A 157 -0.47 -11.88 -16.49
N CYS A 158 0.37 -12.75 -17.05
CA CYS A 158 -0.02 -13.99 -17.73
C CYS A 158 -0.87 -14.89 -16.82
N THR A 159 -0.42 -15.14 -15.59
CA THR A 159 -1.18 -15.96 -14.63
C THR A 159 -2.55 -15.32 -14.34
N TYR A 160 -2.63 -14.00 -14.20
CA TYR A 160 -3.91 -13.31 -13.97
C TYR A 160 -4.88 -13.46 -15.14
N ILE A 161 -4.42 -13.24 -16.37
CA ILE A 161 -5.30 -13.34 -17.54
C ILE A 161 -5.65 -14.79 -17.84
N MET A 162 -4.69 -15.72 -17.82
CA MET A 162 -4.88 -17.12 -18.23
C MET A 162 -5.59 -17.94 -17.16
N GLU A 163 -5.04 -17.99 -15.95
CA GLU A 163 -5.52 -18.84 -14.85
C GLU A 163 -6.51 -18.12 -13.92
N GLY A 164 -6.42 -16.80 -13.83
CA GLY A 164 -7.33 -15.97 -13.05
C GLY A 164 -6.72 -15.42 -11.76
N SER A 165 -7.54 -14.68 -11.02
CA SER A 165 -7.12 -13.91 -9.85
C SER A 165 -6.56 -14.77 -8.71
N VAL A 166 -7.08 -15.98 -8.52
CA VAL A 166 -6.65 -16.87 -7.42
C VAL A 166 -5.20 -17.32 -7.63
N SER A 167 -4.86 -17.78 -8.84
CA SER A 167 -3.49 -18.18 -9.17
C SER A 167 -2.54 -16.99 -9.13
N ALA A 168 -2.95 -15.83 -9.66
CA ALA A 168 -2.10 -14.63 -9.65
C ALA A 168 -1.81 -14.14 -8.23
N ALA A 169 -2.81 -14.15 -7.35
CA ALA A 169 -2.63 -13.86 -5.92
C ALA A 169 -1.69 -14.89 -5.28
N LEU A 170 -1.87 -16.18 -5.55
CA LEU A 170 -0.99 -17.23 -5.01
C LEU A 170 0.48 -17.06 -5.45
N LEU A 171 0.71 -16.68 -6.71
CA LEU A 171 2.05 -16.40 -7.23
C LEU A 171 2.67 -15.21 -6.50
N ALA A 172 1.92 -14.12 -6.33
CA ALA A 172 2.36 -12.94 -5.59
C ALA A 172 2.65 -13.25 -4.11
N ARG A 173 1.80 -14.05 -3.44
CA ARG A 173 2.03 -14.54 -2.08
C ARG A 173 3.32 -15.36 -2.01
N THR A 174 3.53 -16.27 -2.95
CA THR A 174 4.73 -17.12 -2.97
C THR A 174 6.00 -16.28 -3.11
N ALA A 175 5.98 -15.24 -3.96
CA ALA A 175 7.08 -14.29 -4.07
C ALA A 175 7.29 -13.51 -2.76
N ALA A 176 6.22 -13.01 -2.13
CA ALA A 176 6.27 -12.27 -0.85
C ALA A 176 6.79 -13.11 0.34
N LEU A 177 6.59 -14.43 0.31
CA LEU A 177 7.04 -15.35 1.35
C LEU A 177 8.40 -16.00 1.04
N SER A 178 8.96 -15.75 -0.14
CA SER A 178 10.30 -16.23 -0.50
C SER A 178 11.38 -15.46 0.26
N SER A 179 12.53 -16.09 0.53
CA SER A 179 13.63 -15.41 1.23
C SER A 179 14.40 -14.51 0.26
N ASP A 180 14.04 -13.23 0.19
CA ASP A 180 14.77 -12.21 -0.57
C ASP A 180 15.13 -11.00 0.31
N PRO A 181 16.38 -10.90 0.78
CA PRO A 181 16.85 -9.77 1.59
C PRO A 181 16.80 -8.43 0.85
N GLN A 182 16.85 -8.41 -0.49
CA GLN A 182 16.77 -7.17 -1.26
C GLN A 182 15.37 -6.57 -1.20
N CYS A 183 14.34 -7.42 -1.04
CA CYS A 183 12.93 -7.06 -1.03
C CYS A 183 12.30 -7.03 0.36
N GLN A 184 13.09 -7.16 1.43
CA GLN A 184 12.59 -7.24 2.81
C GLN A 184 11.63 -8.42 3.04
N HIS A 185 11.80 -9.49 2.26
CA HIS A 185 11.03 -10.72 2.40
C HIS A 185 11.77 -11.72 3.33
N PRO A 186 11.07 -12.67 3.98
CA PRO A 186 9.63 -12.94 3.88
C PRO A 186 8.76 -11.94 4.64
N LEU A 187 7.63 -11.58 4.06
CA LEU A 187 6.59 -10.79 4.73
C LEU A 187 5.80 -11.64 5.74
N GLU A 188 5.11 -10.97 6.66
CA GLU A 188 4.15 -11.66 7.53
C GLU A 188 2.83 -11.91 6.80
N THR A 189 1.98 -12.77 7.36
CA THR A 189 0.65 -13.07 6.83
C THR A 189 -0.44 -12.66 7.82
N LEU A 190 -1.68 -12.53 7.35
CA LEU A 190 -2.84 -12.40 8.24
C LEU A 190 -2.94 -13.59 9.20
N GLN A 191 -2.54 -14.79 8.77
CA GLN A 191 -2.56 -15.96 9.64
C GLN A 191 -1.53 -15.86 10.76
N THR A 192 -0.31 -15.40 10.49
CA THR A 192 0.71 -15.20 11.53
C THR A 192 0.31 -14.08 12.47
N GLN A 193 -0.33 -13.02 11.95
CA GLN A 193 -0.86 -11.92 12.75
C GLN A 193 -2.00 -12.37 13.67
N ARG A 194 -2.93 -13.20 13.18
CA ARG A 194 -3.97 -13.81 14.03
C ARG A 194 -3.34 -14.67 15.13
N ALA A 195 -2.38 -15.54 14.77
CA ALA A 195 -1.71 -16.39 15.76
C ALA A 195 -0.98 -15.56 16.83
N TRP A 196 -0.38 -14.43 16.44
CA TRP A 196 0.25 -13.50 17.37
C TRP A 196 -0.77 -12.79 18.29
N LEU A 197 -1.94 -12.40 17.77
CA LEU A 197 -3.03 -11.85 18.58
C LEU A 197 -3.57 -12.85 19.62
N GLU A 198 -3.76 -14.11 19.24
CA GLU A 198 -4.19 -15.15 20.18
C GLU A 198 -3.14 -15.38 21.27
N LYS A 199 -1.85 -15.47 20.90
CA LYS A 199 -0.75 -15.53 21.88
C LYS A 199 -0.73 -14.31 22.81
N THR A 200 -1.05 -13.13 22.29
CA THR A 200 -1.12 -11.91 23.10
C THR A 200 -2.22 -12.00 24.14
N LYS A 201 -3.39 -12.50 23.75
CA LYS A 201 -4.51 -12.74 24.67
C LYS A 201 -4.12 -13.73 25.77
N GLU A 202 -3.54 -14.87 25.39
CA GLU A 202 -3.05 -15.88 26.34
C GLU A 202 -1.96 -15.32 27.29
N ALA A 203 -1.05 -14.48 26.78
CA ALA A 203 0.02 -13.89 27.57
C ALA A 203 -0.47 -12.81 28.55
N ILE A 204 -1.59 -12.14 28.25
CA ILE A 204 -2.26 -11.22 29.19
C ILE A 204 -2.84 -12.03 30.36
N ASP A 205 -3.44 -13.19 30.08
CA ASP A 205 -4.04 -14.05 31.11
C ASP A 205 -2.99 -14.83 31.93
N GLY A 206 -1.85 -15.18 31.31
CA GLY A 206 -0.81 -16.04 31.90
C GLY A 206 0.48 -15.34 32.36
N GLU A 207 0.46 -14.03 32.61
CA GLU A 207 1.59 -13.20 33.11
C GLU A 207 2.86 -13.12 32.21
N ASN A 208 2.83 -13.66 30.99
CA ASN A 208 3.97 -13.67 30.06
C ASN A 208 4.00 -12.49 29.06
N PHE A 209 3.11 -11.50 29.24
CA PHE A 209 2.94 -10.39 28.31
C PHE A 209 4.24 -9.62 28.00
N PHE A 210 5.06 -9.30 29.01
CA PHE A 210 6.30 -8.53 28.79
C PHE A 210 7.32 -9.30 27.93
N ALA A 211 7.44 -10.62 28.14
CA ALA A 211 8.33 -11.46 27.34
C ALA A 211 7.88 -11.48 25.88
N LEU A 212 6.58 -11.66 25.64
CA LEU A 212 6.00 -11.65 24.30
C LEU A 212 6.24 -10.31 23.57
N MET A 213 6.05 -9.18 24.27
CA MET A 213 6.30 -7.85 23.69
C MET A 213 7.78 -7.64 23.36
N TYR A 214 8.68 -8.07 24.23
CA TYR A 214 10.11 -8.02 23.99
C TYR A 214 10.52 -8.88 22.78
N GLU A 215 10.02 -10.11 22.69
CA GLU A 215 10.28 -11.00 21.55
C GLU A 215 9.80 -10.40 20.23
N ARG A 216 8.62 -9.77 20.23
CA ARG A 216 8.08 -9.06 19.06
C ARG A 216 9.00 -7.93 18.62
N ASP A 217 9.43 -7.08 19.56
CA ASP A 217 10.36 -6.00 19.24
C ASP A 217 11.71 -6.54 18.74
N MET A 218 12.22 -7.64 19.29
CA MET A 218 13.44 -8.29 18.80
C MET A 218 13.29 -8.85 17.39
N GLN A 219 12.11 -9.35 17.01
CA GLN A 219 11.83 -9.74 15.62
C GLN A 219 11.86 -8.53 14.68
N LEU A 220 11.27 -7.40 15.09
CA LEU A 220 11.33 -6.15 14.32
C LEU A 220 12.77 -5.63 14.17
N VAL A 221 13.61 -5.78 15.21
CA VAL A 221 15.05 -5.47 15.14
C VAL A 221 15.76 -6.36 14.12
N LYS A 222 15.52 -7.68 14.15
CA LYS A 222 16.11 -8.62 13.17
C LYS A 222 15.74 -8.29 11.73
N LYS A 223 14.52 -7.78 11.51
CA LYS A 223 14.06 -7.28 10.21
C LYS A 223 14.58 -5.88 9.85
N GLY A 224 15.28 -5.20 10.76
CA GLY A 224 15.77 -3.83 10.56
C GLY A 224 14.68 -2.75 10.63
N LEU A 225 13.48 -3.08 11.10
CA LEU A 225 12.35 -2.15 11.16
C LEU A 225 12.47 -1.17 12.32
N ILE A 226 13.07 -1.58 13.44
CA ILE A 226 13.39 -0.71 14.57
C ILE A 226 14.85 -0.92 15.03
N PRO A 227 15.54 0.12 15.53
CA PRO A 227 16.85 -0.06 16.14
C PRO A 227 16.72 -0.75 17.50
N ILE A 228 17.76 -1.50 17.90
CA ILE A 228 17.78 -2.21 19.20
C ILE A 228 17.55 -1.26 20.39
N THR A 229 18.04 -0.03 20.32
CA THR A 229 17.85 1.00 21.35
C THR A 229 16.37 1.35 21.55
N ARG A 230 15.58 1.34 20.47
CA ARG A 230 14.14 1.59 20.54
C ARG A 230 13.41 0.40 21.17
N ALA A 231 13.78 -0.82 20.82
CA ALA A 231 13.22 -2.03 21.43
C ALA A 231 13.49 -2.07 22.95
N MET A 232 14.72 -1.78 23.37
CA MET A 232 15.06 -1.72 24.80
C MET A 232 14.31 -0.60 25.52
N LYS A 233 14.12 0.56 24.88
CA LYS A 233 13.34 1.67 25.42
C LYS A 233 11.86 1.30 25.57
N ASN A 234 11.28 0.59 24.60
CA ASN A 234 9.90 0.11 24.67
C ASN A 234 9.71 -0.85 25.86
N ASP A 235 10.59 -1.85 26.01
CA ASP A 235 10.55 -2.80 27.14
C ASP A 235 10.69 -2.10 28.49
N ALA A 236 11.67 -1.20 28.63
CA ALA A 236 11.89 -0.44 29.87
C ALA A 236 10.66 0.43 30.23
N ASN A 237 10.10 1.14 29.25
CA ASN A 237 8.89 1.95 29.46
C ASN A 237 7.69 1.11 29.89
N LEU A 238 7.53 -0.06 29.26
CA LEU A 238 6.41 -0.96 29.56
C LEU A 238 6.52 -1.54 30.98
N ARG A 239 7.72 -1.96 31.39
CA ARG A 239 8.00 -2.49 32.74
C ARG A 239 7.94 -1.42 33.84
N ALA A 240 8.22 -0.16 33.50
CA ALA A 240 8.16 0.96 34.43
C ALA A 240 6.72 1.42 34.74
N LEU A 241 5.71 0.91 34.04
CA LEU A 241 4.32 1.29 34.29
C LEU A 241 3.83 0.80 35.68
N PRO A 242 3.05 1.61 36.41
CA PRO A 242 2.34 1.14 37.60
C PRO A 242 1.40 -0.02 37.25
N ARG A 243 1.16 -0.92 38.21
CA ARG A 243 0.33 -2.13 38.01
C ARG A 243 -1.04 -1.85 37.37
N TYR A 244 -1.73 -0.79 37.81
CA TYR A 244 -3.01 -0.39 37.21
C TYR A 244 -2.89 -0.01 35.73
N GLU A 245 -1.85 0.76 35.38
CA GLU A 245 -1.59 1.17 34.00
C GLU A 245 -1.15 0.01 33.11
N ILE A 246 -0.50 -1.03 33.66
CA ILE A 246 -0.19 -2.26 32.93
C ILE A 246 -1.46 -2.95 32.42
N TYR A 247 -2.45 -3.18 33.30
CA TYR A 247 -3.70 -3.82 32.89
C TYR A 247 -4.47 -2.98 31.85
N ARG A 248 -4.49 -1.65 32.03
CA ARG A 248 -5.09 -0.73 31.07
C ARG A 248 -4.37 -0.78 29.71
N TYR A 249 -3.05 -0.80 29.73
CA TYR A 249 -2.21 -0.90 28.54
C TYR A 249 -2.48 -2.21 27.79
N GLN A 250 -2.44 -3.36 28.48
CA GLN A 250 -2.69 -4.69 27.91
C GLN A 250 -4.04 -4.75 27.16
N ARG A 251 -5.12 -4.31 27.81
CA ARG A 251 -6.45 -4.26 27.21
C ARG A 251 -6.49 -3.34 26.00
N THR A 252 -6.02 -2.11 26.16
CA THR A 252 -6.03 -1.10 25.09
C THR A 252 -5.19 -1.55 23.90
N PHE A 253 -4.05 -2.20 24.17
CA PHE A 253 -3.16 -2.75 23.16
C PHE A 253 -3.87 -3.85 22.37
N TYR A 254 -4.41 -4.87 23.06
CA TYR A 254 -5.13 -5.96 22.40
C TYR A 254 -6.32 -5.45 21.58
N ASP A 255 -7.16 -4.58 22.16
CA ASP A 255 -8.32 -4.01 21.49
C ASP A 255 -7.92 -3.23 20.23
N LYS A 256 -6.84 -2.45 20.31
CA LYS A 256 -6.31 -1.70 19.17
C LYS A 256 -5.79 -2.64 18.07
N GLN A 257 -4.98 -3.63 18.43
CA GLN A 257 -4.38 -4.54 17.46
C GLN A 257 -5.43 -5.45 16.81
N SER A 258 -6.40 -5.95 17.59
CA SER A 258 -7.56 -6.68 17.08
C SER A 258 -8.40 -5.82 16.12
N GLY A 259 -8.60 -4.54 16.44
CA GLY A 259 -9.27 -3.58 15.57
C GLY A 259 -8.54 -3.33 14.25
N ILE A 260 -7.21 -3.23 14.27
CA ILE A 260 -6.37 -3.10 13.07
C ILE A 260 -6.47 -4.38 12.21
N PHE A 261 -6.31 -5.55 12.82
CA PHE A 261 -6.44 -6.84 12.13
C PHE A 261 -7.80 -6.99 11.45
N THR A 262 -8.89 -6.70 12.17
CA THR A 262 -10.26 -6.78 11.64
C THR A 262 -10.46 -5.84 10.45
N LYS A 263 -9.87 -4.63 10.49
CA LYS A 263 -9.92 -3.69 9.36
C LYS A 263 -9.19 -4.25 8.15
N LEU A 264 -7.98 -4.78 8.34
CA LEU A 264 -7.20 -5.36 7.24
C LEU A 264 -7.92 -6.56 6.63
N GLU A 265 -8.44 -7.49 7.44
CA GLU A 265 -9.18 -8.65 6.96
C GLU A 265 -10.42 -8.23 6.14
N LYS A 266 -11.13 -7.19 6.58
CA LYS A 266 -12.27 -6.62 5.84
C LYS A 266 -11.83 -5.98 4.52
N LEU A 267 -10.76 -5.18 4.53
CA LEU A 267 -10.19 -4.59 3.32
C LEU A 267 -9.80 -5.68 2.32
N TYR A 268 -9.14 -6.74 2.80
CA TYR A 268 -8.70 -7.85 1.98
C TYR A 268 -9.87 -8.57 1.30
N ARG A 269 -10.87 -8.98 2.08
CA ARG A 269 -12.07 -9.66 1.56
C ARG A 269 -12.85 -8.78 0.58
N ASN A 270 -12.94 -7.48 0.85
CA ASN A 270 -13.64 -6.55 -0.03
C ASN A 270 -12.88 -6.36 -1.36
N ALA A 271 -11.56 -6.19 -1.31
CA ALA A 271 -10.74 -6.03 -2.50
C ALA A 271 -10.78 -7.27 -3.41
N LEU A 272 -10.78 -8.48 -2.84
CA LEU A 272 -10.97 -9.71 -3.62
C LEU A 272 -12.35 -9.77 -4.30
N LYS A 273 -13.41 -9.35 -3.61
CA LYS A 273 -14.75 -9.25 -4.20
C LYS A 273 -14.82 -8.21 -5.31
N GLU A 274 -14.19 -7.05 -5.10
CA GLU A 274 -14.10 -5.98 -6.10
C GLU A 274 -13.33 -6.43 -7.34
N ASP A 275 -12.22 -7.18 -7.17
CA ASP A 275 -11.49 -7.77 -8.28
C ASP A 275 -12.33 -8.79 -9.04
N ALA A 276 -13.01 -9.72 -8.35
CA ALA A 276 -13.88 -10.70 -9.00
C ALA A 276 -15.02 -10.03 -9.79
N ALA A 277 -15.65 -9.00 -9.23
CA ALA A 277 -16.69 -8.23 -9.90
C ALA A 277 -16.15 -7.47 -11.12
N TRP A 278 -14.97 -6.85 -10.99
CA TRP A 278 -14.29 -6.18 -12.10
C TRP A 278 -13.99 -7.18 -13.22
N ARG A 279 -13.44 -8.35 -12.87
CA ARG A 279 -13.10 -9.39 -13.84
C ARG A 279 -14.32 -9.85 -14.63
N ALA A 280 -15.47 -9.98 -13.98
CA ALA A 280 -16.74 -10.29 -14.63
C ALA A 280 -17.20 -9.19 -15.59
N SER A 281 -17.04 -7.90 -15.23
CA SER A 281 -17.42 -6.78 -16.11
C SER A 281 -16.47 -6.56 -17.28
N PHE A 282 -15.20 -6.98 -17.17
CA PHE A 282 -14.14 -6.81 -18.18
C PHE A 282 -13.77 -8.12 -18.89
N GLN A 283 -14.65 -9.13 -18.86
CA GLN A 283 -14.37 -10.45 -19.42
C GLN A 283 -13.99 -10.41 -20.91
N THR A 284 -14.57 -9.49 -21.69
CA THR A 284 -14.24 -9.32 -23.12
C THR A 284 -12.80 -8.87 -23.33
N ASP A 285 -12.31 -7.95 -22.50
CA ASP A 285 -10.95 -7.42 -22.62
C ASP A 285 -9.93 -8.43 -22.14
N ILE A 286 -10.27 -9.22 -21.11
CA ILE A 286 -9.48 -10.37 -20.67
C ILE A 286 -9.39 -11.42 -21.78
N ASN A 287 -10.48 -11.71 -22.49
CA ASN A 287 -10.46 -12.69 -23.58
C ASN A 287 -9.55 -12.21 -24.74
N LYS A 288 -9.63 -10.93 -25.11
CA LYS A 288 -8.70 -10.35 -26.10
C LYS A 288 -7.25 -10.42 -25.64
N ALA A 289 -6.98 -10.09 -24.37
CA ALA A 289 -5.65 -10.23 -23.80
C ALA A 289 -5.16 -11.68 -23.83
N ARG A 290 -6.02 -12.67 -23.54
CA ARG A 290 -5.64 -14.10 -23.65
C ARG A 290 -5.22 -14.50 -25.06
N GLU A 291 -5.86 -13.94 -26.09
CA GLU A 291 -5.49 -14.20 -27.50
C GLU A 291 -4.12 -13.60 -27.82
N GLU A 292 -3.91 -12.33 -27.45
CA GLU A 292 -2.63 -11.61 -27.61
C GLU A 292 -1.48 -12.32 -26.88
N PHE A 293 -1.75 -12.83 -25.68
CA PHE A 293 -0.78 -13.47 -24.78
C PHE A 293 -0.83 -15.01 -24.85
N SER A 294 -1.30 -15.57 -25.97
CA SER A 294 -1.42 -17.02 -26.15
C SER A 294 -0.08 -17.78 -26.01
N ALA A 295 1.04 -17.08 -26.22
CA ALA A 295 2.39 -17.61 -26.04
C ALA A 295 2.94 -17.47 -24.60
N CYS A 296 2.11 -17.07 -23.61
CA CYS A 296 2.52 -17.08 -22.21
C CYS A 296 2.92 -18.50 -21.79
N ASN A 297 4.22 -18.78 -21.78
CA ASN A 297 4.78 -19.93 -21.08
C ASN A 297 4.62 -19.69 -19.58
N LEU A 298 3.51 -20.17 -19.03
CA LEU A 298 3.26 -20.14 -17.60
C LEU A 298 4.41 -20.88 -16.90
N PRO A 299 4.93 -20.35 -15.77
CA PRO A 299 5.96 -21.05 -15.02
C PRO A 299 5.42 -22.42 -14.56
N GLU A 300 6.19 -23.47 -14.79
CA GLU A 300 5.96 -24.80 -14.18
C GLU A 300 6.06 -24.75 -12.66
#